data_AF-A0A821NC60-F1
#
_entry.id   AF-A0A821NC60-F1
#
_cell.length_a   1.000
_cell.length_b   1.000
_cell.length_c   1.000
_cell.angle_alpha   90.00
_cell.angle_beta   90.00
_cell.angle_gamma   90.00
#
_symmetry.space_group_name_H-M   'P 1'
#
loop_
_entity.id
_entity.type
_entity.pdbx_description
1 polymer ?
#
loop_
_entity_poly.entity_id
_entity_poly.type
_entity_poly.pdbx_seq_one_letter_code
_entity_poly.pdbx_strand_id
1 'polypeptide(L)'
;MPTRATMFKKIDFDQDTVIVYMPLPFHLVFAQIEKKFYLIVLQSNYTHSANISTEIARSQHCPHIQELFDQQILDYPILRRVKYYHLPCMKDSDLFCFHDNETFMCLCTEKRHANCFHFDFKMAYDCMGWNDCQNEGQCFQDHPTCPTKTMCVCRECFYGTKCQFTTKQFGLSLDAILGYQIHPRLPITRQSIYVKSSIVVATIMLAVVTTALSRLLKNGNLLRSNVLKSNINKLIKYDILQLF
;
A
#
# COMPACT_ATOMS: atom_id res chain seq x y z
N MET A 1 -16.92 -16.49 -19.71
CA MET A 1 -16.24 -16.65 -18.41
C MET A 1 -15.96 -15.26 -17.87
N PRO A 2 -16.30 -14.92 -16.62
CA PRO A 2 -15.95 -13.61 -16.06
C PRO A 2 -14.43 -13.44 -16.06
N THR A 3 -13.94 -12.43 -16.75
CA THR A 3 -12.51 -12.13 -16.84
C THR A 3 -12.13 -11.28 -15.64
N ARG A 4 -11.33 -11.82 -14.72
CA ARG A 4 -10.83 -11.10 -13.55
C ARG A 4 -9.61 -10.25 -13.94
N ALA A 5 -9.66 -8.97 -13.60
CA ALA A 5 -8.48 -8.11 -13.58
C ALA A 5 -8.10 -7.84 -12.12
N THR A 6 -6.81 -7.78 -11.81
CA THR A 6 -6.35 -7.44 -10.46
C THR A 6 -5.56 -6.13 -10.52
N MET A 7 -5.75 -5.27 -9.54
CA MET A 7 -4.99 -4.02 -9.43
C MET A 7 -4.45 -3.90 -8.02
N PHE A 8 -3.21 -3.43 -7.93
CA PHE A 8 -2.51 -3.26 -6.67
C PHE A 8 -2.23 -1.78 -6.47
N LYS A 9 -2.46 -1.33 -5.24
CA LYS A 9 -2.15 0.02 -4.84
C LYS A 9 -1.74 0.01 -3.38
N LYS A 10 -0.63 0.67 -3.09
CA LYS A 10 -0.19 0.90 -1.72
C LYS A 10 -0.97 2.08 -1.15
N ILE A 11 -1.45 1.92 0.08
CA ILE A 11 -1.95 3.01 0.90
C ILE A 11 -0.74 3.57 1.67
N ASP A 12 -0.47 4.86 1.51
CA ASP A 12 0.59 5.52 2.28
C ASP A 12 0.11 5.79 3.71
N PHE A 13 1.03 5.86 4.68
CA PHE A 13 0.68 5.92 6.11
C PHE A 13 -0.09 7.19 6.52
N ASP A 14 -0.05 8.25 5.71
CA ASP A 14 -0.73 9.52 5.94
C ASP A 14 -2.06 9.63 5.17
N GLN A 15 -2.46 8.56 4.48
CA GLN A 15 -3.66 8.55 3.63
C GLN A 15 -4.62 7.44 4.05
N ASP A 16 -5.89 7.79 4.18
CA ASP A 16 -6.98 6.82 4.39
C ASP A 16 -7.74 6.53 3.09
N THR A 17 -7.32 7.16 1.99
CA THR A 17 -8.01 7.10 0.69
C THR A 17 -7.06 6.70 -0.41
N VAL A 18 -7.54 5.86 -1.32
CA VAL A 18 -6.80 5.45 -2.50
C VAL A 18 -7.64 5.61 -3.75
N ILE A 19 -7.02 6.19 -4.79
CA ILE A 19 -7.62 6.33 -6.11
C ILE A 19 -7.07 5.22 -7.02
N VAL A 20 -7.97 4.45 -7.60
CA VAL A 20 -7.65 3.38 -8.56
C VAL A 20 -8.32 3.68 -9.89
N TYR A 21 -7.56 3.59 -10.97
CA TYR A 21 -8.07 3.77 -12.33
C TYR A 21 -8.26 2.41 -13.00
N MET A 22 -9.52 2.05 -13.30
CA MET A 22 -9.89 0.80 -13.96
C MET A 22 -10.24 1.09 -15.43
N PRO A 23 -9.37 0.78 -16.41
CA PRO A 23 -9.66 1.00 -17.83
C PRO A 23 -10.62 -0.03 -18.42
N LEU A 24 -10.83 -1.17 -17.75
CA LEU A 24 -11.68 -2.27 -18.24
C LEU A 24 -13.08 -2.18 -17.64
N PRO A 25 -14.14 -2.55 -18.37
CA PRO A 25 -15.48 -2.70 -17.80
C PRO A 25 -15.50 -3.71 -16.66
N PHE A 26 -16.23 -3.41 -15.59
CA PHE A 26 -16.36 -4.26 -14.43
C PHE A 26 -17.76 -4.15 -13.81
N HIS A 27 -18.18 -5.19 -13.09
CA HIS A 27 -19.44 -5.20 -12.33
C HIS A 27 -19.23 -5.33 -10.82
N LEU A 28 -18.09 -5.90 -10.44
CA LEU A 28 -17.76 -6.27 -9.07
C LEU A 28 -16.34 -5.82 -8.78
N VAL A 29 -16.13 -5.23 -7.61
CA VAL A 29 -14.79 -4.96 -7.08
C VAL A 29 -14.71 -5.48 -5.66
N PHE A 30 -13.71 -6.32 -5.42
CA PHE A 30 -13.35 -6.77 -4.09
C PHE A 30 -12.02 -6.13 -3.68
N ALA A 31 -11.96 -5.62 -2.45
CA ALA A 31 -10.70 -5.28 -1.81
C ALA A 31 -10.23 -6.45 -0.95
N GLN A 32 -8.94 -6.75 -1.01
CA GLN A 32 -8.30 -7.72 -0.12
C GLN A 32 -7.33 -6.98 0.81
N ILE A 33 -7.59 -7.04 2.12
CA ILE A 33 -6.75 -6.42 3.16
C ILE A 33 -6.50 -7.47 4.23
N GLU A 34 -5.24 -7.72 4.55
CA GLU A 34 -4.85 -8.71 5.58
C GLU A 34 -5.53 -10.09 5.41
N LYS A 35 -5.66 -10.55 4.16
CA LYS A 35 -6.34 -11.79 3.75
C LYS A 35 -7.86 -11.80 3.98
N LYS A 36 -8.47 -10.70 4.38
CA LYS A 36 -9.92 -10.51 4.42
C LYS A 36 -10.42 -9.88 3.14
N PHE A 37 -11.61 -10.27 2.70
CA PHE A 37 -12.24 -9.77 1.50
C PHE A 37 -13.37 -8.81 1.84
N TYR A 38 -13.51 -7.75 1.05
CA TYR A 38 -14.56 -6.75 1.20
C TYR A 38 -15.18 -6.47 -0.16
N LEU A 39 -16.51 -6.54 -0.26
CA LEU A 39 -17.24 -6.15 -1.47
C LEU A 39 -17.43 -4.63 -1.45
N ILE A 40 -16.66 -3.92 -2.26
CA ILE A 40 -16.62 -2.45 -2.24
C ILE A 40 -17.39 -1.82 -3.41
N VAL A 41 -17.60 -2.56 -4.51
CA VAL A 41 -18.44 -2.11 -5.62
C VAL A 41 -19.26 -3.27 -6.16
N LEU A 42 -20.57 -3.03 -6.30
CA LEU A 42 -21.52 -3.90 -6.98
C LEU A 42 -22.38 -3.03 -7.91
N GLN A 43 -22.27 -3.23 -9.22
CA GLN A 43 -23.07 -2.50 -10.21
C GLN A 43 -23.66 -3.44 -11.26
N SER A 44 -24.97 -3.29 -11.51
CA SER A 44 -25.69 -4.05 -12.55
C SER A 44 -25.30 -3.58 -13.96
N ASN A 45 -25.29 -2.26 -14.17
CA ASN A 45 -24.86 -1.63 -15.42
C ASN A 45 -23.56 -0.88 -15.22
N TYR A 46 -22.54 -1.25 -16.01
CA TYR A 46 -21.29 -0.51 -16.05
C TYR A 46 -21.53 0.89 -16.62
N THR A 47 -21.08 1.91 -15.90
CA THR A 47 -21.07 3.29 -16.38
C THR A 47 -19.65 3.71 -16.74
N HIS A 48 -19.42 4.01 -18.02
CA HIS A 48 -18.12 4.42 -18.51
C HIS A 48 -17.65 5.72 -17.84
N SER A 49 -16.38 5.78 -17.43
CA SER A 49 -15.76 6.95 -16.79
C SER A 49 -16.45 7.41 -15.49
N ALA A 50 -17.15 6.52 -14.78
CA ALA A 50 -17.74 6.86 -13.49
C ALA A 50 -16.67 7.04 -12.40
N ASN A 51 -16.79 8.11 -11.61
CA ASN A 51 -16.03 8.28 -10.38
C ASN A 51 -16.78 7.58 -9.25
N ILE A 52 -16.30 6.41 -8.84
CA ILE A 52 -16.88 5.63 -7.75
C ILE A 52 -16.10 5.92 -6.47
N SER A 53 -16.78 6.40 -5.44
CA SER A 53 -16.24 6.56 -4.09
C SER A 53 -16.85 5.48 -3.20
N THR A 54 -16.00 4.69 -2.55
CA THR A 54 -16.40 3.67 -1.59
C THR A 54 -15.47 3.73 -0.38
N GLU A 55 -16.04 3.59 0.80
CA GLU A 55 -15.32 3.29 2.02
C GLU A 55 -15.11 1.79 2.12
N ILE A 56 -14.14 1.34 2.93
CA ILE A 56 -13.98 -0.06 3.33
C ILE A 56 -14.50 -0.19 4.75
N ALA A 57 -15.74 -0.68 4.88
CA ALA A 57 -16.43 -0.80 6.15
C ALA A 57 -16.58 -2.27 6.56
N ARG A 58 -16.81 -2.51 7.87
CA ARG A 58 -17.11 -3.85 8.40
C ARG A 58 -18.36 -4.46 7.77
N SER A 59 -19.35 -3.66 7.41
CA SER A 59 -20.57 -4.11 6.74
C SER A 59 -20.33 -4.67 5.33
N GLN A 60 -19.21 -4.34 4.70
CA GLN A 60 -18.83 -4.84 3.38
C GLN A 60 -17.95 -6.09 3.45
N HIS A 61 -17.56 -6.51 4.66
CA HIS A 61 -16.73 -7.70 4.85
C HIS A 61 -17.45 -8.93 4.32
N CYS A 62 -16.75 -9.74 3.53
CA CYS A 62 -17.20 -11.04 3.10
C CYS A 62 -16.59 -12.08 4.05
N PRO A 63 -17.31 -12.53 5.10
CA PRO A 63 -16.79 -13.51 6.04
C PRO A 63 -16.49 -14.86 5.38
N HIS A 64 -15.62 -15.63 6.02
CA HIS A 64 -15.32 -16.99 5.62
C HIS A 64 -16.45 -17.93 6.06
N ILE A 65 -16.75 -18.99 5.29
CA ILE A 65 -17.84 -19.93 5.62
C ILE A 65 -17.70 -20.58 7.01
N GLN A 66 -16.48 -20.66 7.55
CA GLN A 66 -16.23 -21.18 8.91
C GLN A 66 -16.87 -20.30 10.00
N GLU A 67 -17.08 -19.01 9.71
CA GLU A 67 -17.75 -18.08 10.61
C GLU A 67 -19.28 -18.16 10.48
N LEU A 68 -19.79 -18.79 9.42
CA LEU A 68 -21.20 -18.79 9.05
C LEU A 68 -21.91 -20.13 9.29
N PHE A 69 -21.17 -21.24 9.23
CA PHE A 69 -21.72 -22.59 9.34
C PHE A 69 -21.21 -23.34 10.55
N ASP A 70 -22.07 -24.24 11.05
CA ASP A 70 -21.66 -25.25 12.02
C ASP A 70 -20.66 -26.25 11.42
N GLN A 71 -19.82 -26.82 12.28
CA GLN A 71 -18.78 -27.79 11.90
C GLN A 71 -19.32 -28.93 11.04
N GLN A 72 -20.52 -29.44 11.34
CA GLN A 72 -21.15 -30.52 10.58
C GLN A 72 -21.31 -30.21 9.08
N ILE A 73 -21.68 -28.96 8.74
CA ILE A 73 -21.85 -28.55 7.34
C ILE A 73 -20.47 -28.37 6.70
N LEU A 74 -19.51 -27.81 7.43
CA LEU A 74 -18.14 -27.60 6.96
C LEU A 74 -17.44 -28.92 6.60
N ASP A 75 -17.75 -30.00 7.31
CA ASP A 75 -17.20 -31.34 7.08
C ASP A 75 -17.80 -32.03 5.84
N TYR A 76 -18.88 -31.51 5.26
CA TYR A 76 -19.47 -32.10 4.06
C TYR A 76 -18.58 -31.91 2.81
N PRO A 77 -18.56 -32.91 1.90
CA PRO A 77 -17.97 -32.73 0.58
C PRO A 77 -18.58 -31.53 -0.15
N ILE A 78 -17.79 -30.85 -0.99
CA ILE A 78 -18.16 -29.56 -1.61
C ILE A 78 -19.54 -29.61 -2.30
N LEU A 79 -19.83 -30.68 -3.07
CA LEU A 79 -21.12 -30.84 -3.77
C LEU A 79 -22.33 -30.90 -2.84
N ARG A 80 -22.15 -31.42 -1.62
CA ARG A 80 -23.20 -31.42 -0.59
C ARG A 80 -23.25 -30.09 0.13
N ARG A 81 -22.08 -29.50 0.44
CA ARG A 81 -21.94 -28.24 1.17
C ARG A 81 -22.56 -27.06 0.42
N VAL A 82 -22.34 -26.98 -0.89
CA VAL A 82 -22.88 -25.89 -1.75
C VAL A 82 -24.41 -25.81 -1.70
N LYS A 83 -25.12 -26.91 -1.42
CA LYS A 83 -26.58 -26.89 -1.24
C LYS A 83 -27.03 -26.04 -0.05
N TYR A 84 -26.15 -25.82 0.93
CA TYR A 84 -26.41 -25.03 2.13
C TYR A 84 -26.00 -23.56 1.98
N TYR A 85 -25.36 -23.18 0.88
CA TYR A 85 -24.82 -21.82 0.69
C TYR A 85 -25.90 -20.74 0.64
N HIS A 86 -27.17 -21.09 0.41
CA HIS A 86 -28.26 -20.12 0.52
C HIS A 86 -28.62 -19.78 1.98
N LEU A 87 -28.31 -20.64 2.96
CA LEU A 87 -28.73 -20.46 4.35
C LEU A 87 -28.18 -19.18 5.01
N PRO A 88 -26.89 -18.81 4.86
CA PRO A 88 -26.37 -17.59 5.48
C PRO A 88 -27.12 -16.35 4.99
N CYS A 89 -27.39 -16.23 3.68
CA CYS A 89 -28.16 -15.13 3.11
C CYS A 89 -29.63 -15.08 3.57
N MET A 90 -30.18 -16.21 4.01
CA MET A 90 -31.54 -16.27 4.56
C MET A 90 -31.58 -15.87 6.04
N LYS A 91 -30.53 -16.23 6.80
CA LYS A 91 -30.43 -16.02 8.24
C LYS A 91 -30.02 -14.60 8.60
N ASP A 92 -29.09 -14.03 7.83
CA ASP A 92 -28.55 -12.71 8.05
C ASP A 92 -28.90 -11.81 6.85
N SER A 93 -29.75 -10.81 7.10
CA SER A 93 -30.17 -9.85 6.06
C SER A 93 -29.08 -8.86 5.70
N ASP A 94 -28.09 -8.66 6.58
CA ASP A 94 -27.03 -7.68 6.41
C ASP A 94 -25.78 -8.29 5.76
N LEU A 95 -25.80 -9.61 5.52
CA LEU A 95 -24.75 -10.32 4.81
C LEU A 95 -24.86 -10.09 3.30
N PHE A 96 -23.92 -9.34 2.72
CA PHE A 96 -23.88 -9.10 1.27
C PHE A 96 -23.08 -10.14 0.49
N CYS A 97 -22.06 -10.71 1.11
CA CYS A 97 -21.14 -11.63 0.47
C CYS A 97 -20.48 -12.55 1.49
N PHE A 98 -19.96 -13.68 1.03
CA PHE A 98 -19.12 -14.58 1.82
C PHE A 98 -18.27 -15.44 0.89
N HIS A 99 -17.29 -16.15 1.44
CA HIS A 99 -16.46 -17.03 0.64
C HIS A 99 -16.11 -18.34 1.34
N ASP A 100 -15.90 -19.39 0.55
CA ASP A 100 -15.39 -20.66 1.05
C ASP A 100 -13.86 -20.73 1.08
N ASN A 101 -13.33 -21.89 1.46
CA ASN A 101 -11.90 -22.07 1.65
C ASN A 101 -11.10 -21.88 0.34
N GLU A 102 -11.66 -22.23 -0.82
CA GLU A 102 -10.82 -22.46 -2.01
C GLU A 102 -11.47 -22.19 -3.37
N THR A 103 -12.80 -22.25 -3.49
CA THR A 103 -13.45 -22.35 -4.80
C THR A 103 -14.42 -21.22 -5.09
N PHE A 104 -15.23 -20.80 -4.11
CA PHE A 104 -16.38 -19.95 -4.37
C PHE A 104 -16.37 -18.67 -3.54
N MET A 105 -16.55 -17.56 -4.26
CA MET A 105 -17.05 -16.30 -3.71
C MET A 105 -18.54 -16.24 -3.98
N CYS A 106 -19.33 -15.85 -2.99
CA CYS A 106 -20.78 -15.82 -3.06
C CYS A 106 -21.31 -14.41 -2.74
N LEU A 107 -22.33 -14.00 -3.49
CA LEU A 107 -23.11 -12.78 -3.25
C LEU A 107 -24.50 -13.14 -2.77
N CYS A 108 -24.98 -12.50 -1.73
CA CYS A 108 -26.36 -12.61 -1.30
C CYS A 108 -27.22 -11.65 -2.13
N THR A 109 -28.22 -12.22 -2.80
CA THR A 109 -29.18 -11.46 -3.60
C THR A 109 -30.29 -10.87 -2.72
N GLU A 110 -31.04 -9.90 -3.26
CA GLU A 110 -32.24 -9.35 -2.60
C GLU A 110 -33.27 -10.43 -2.24
N LYS A 111 -33.32 -11.51 -3.02
CA LYS A 111 -34.17 -12.69 -2.76
C LYS A 111 -33.59 -13.65 -1.73
N ARG A 112 -32.54 -13.25 -1.00
CA ARG A 112 -31.87 -14.04 0.03
C ARG A 112 -31.30 -15.37 -0.48
N HIS A 113 -30.96 -15.43 -1.76
CA HIS A 113 -30.23 -16.54 -2.34
C HIS A 113 -28.76 -16.17 -2.54
N ALA A 114 -27.86 -17.07 -2.17
CA ALA A 114 -26.47 -17.00 -2.61
C ALA A 114 -26.33 -17.24 -4.12
N ASN A 115 -25.64 -16.33 -4.79
CA ASN A 115 -25.15 -16.46 -6.15
C ASN A 115 -23.62 -16.59 -6.10
N CYS A 116 -23.12 -17.80 -6.35
CA CYS A 116 -21.72 -18.14 -6.16
C CYS A 116 -21.01 -18.31 -7.49
N PHE A 117 -19.79 -17.80 -7.58
CA PHE A 117 -18.93 -17.92 -8.75
C PHE A 117 -17.54 -18.38 -8.34
N HIS A 118 -16.85 -19.03 -9.28
CA HIS A 118 -15.50 -19.50 -9.03
C HIS A 118 -14.56 -18.33 -8.77
N PHE A 119 -13.78 -18.41 -7.71
CA PHE A 119 -12.82 -17.39 -7.32
C PHE A 119 -11.53 -18.06 -6.85
N ASP A 120 -10.42 -17.76 -7.51
CA ASP A 120 -9.11 -18.26 -7.12
C ASP A 120 -8.51 -17.40 -5.99
N PHE A 121 -8.69 -17.88 -4.75
CA PHE A 121 -8.15 -17.27 -3.53
C PHE A 121 -6.64 -17.45 -3.38
N LYS A 122 -6.06 -18.44 -4.05
CA LYS A 122 -4.64 -18.79 -3.97
C LYS A 122 -3.86 -18.30 -5.19
N MET A 123 -4.43 -17.38 -5.95
CA MET A 123 -3.81 -16.88 -7.17
C MET A 123 -2.44 -16.29 -6.85
N ALA A 124 -1.40 -17.02 -7.23
CA ALA A 124 -0.02 -16.63 -7.13
C ALA A 124 0.43 -16.15 -8.51
N TYR A 125 1.15 -15.04 -8.53
CA TYR A 125 1.79 -14.54 -9.73
C TYR A 125 3.28 -14.86 -9.63
N ASP A 126 3.79 -15.57 -10.62
CA ASP A 126 5.23 -15.81 -10.77
C ASP A 126 5.92 -14.69 -11.57
N CYS A 127 5.16 -13.67 -11.96
CA CYS A 127 5.61 -12.57 -12.81
C CYS A 127 6.28 -13.06 -14.11
N MET A 128 5.68 -14.10 -14.73
CA MET A 128 6.20 -14.79 -15.91
C MET A 128 7.60 -15.40 -15.69
N GLY A 129 7.94 -15.74 -14.45
CA GLY A 129 9.26 -16.22 -14.04
C GLY A 129 10.29 -15.10 -13.83
N TRP A 130 9.96 -13.84 -14.12
CA TRP A 130 10.81 -12.67 -13.93
C TRP A 130 10.44 -11.95 -12.63
N ASN A 131 10.65 -12.63 -11.50
CA ASN A 131 10.45 -12.02 -10.19
C ASN A 131 11.61 -11.07 -9.85
N ASP A 132 11.39 -9.79 -10.13
CA ASP A 132 12.32 -8.70 -9.81
C ASP A 132 12.33 -8.31 -8.32
N CYS A 133 11.48 -8.91 -7.48
CA CYS A 133 11.39 -8.63 -6.06
C CYS A 133 12.55 -9.29 -5.30
N GLN A 134 13.31 -8.47 -4.58
CA GLN A 134 14.41 -8.91 -3.73
C GLN A 134 13.92 -9.33 -2.34
N ASN A 135 14.82 -9.92 -1.54
CA ASN A 135 14.58 -10.27 -0.14
C ASN A 135 13.30 -11.10 0.09
N GLU A 136 13.05 -12.04 -0.83
CA GLU A 136 11.88 -12.94 -0.80
C GLU A 136 10.55 -12.17 -0.81
N GLY A 137 10.53 -10.99 -1.44
CA GLY A 137 9.32 -10.23 -1.72
C GLY A 137 8.39 -11.00 -2.67
N GLN A 138 7.09 -10.90 -2.43
CA GLN A 138 6.09 -11.54 -3.26
C GLN A 138 5.78 -10.65 -4.46
N CYS A 139 5.85 -11.22 -5.66
CA CYS A 139 5.51 -10.51 -6.89
C CYS A 139 4.02 -10.61 -7.19
N PHE A 140 3.46 -9.51 -7.67
CA PHE A 140 2.08 -9.39 -8.10
C PHE A 140 2.03 -8.72 -9.46
N GLN A 141 1.10 -9.14 -10.31
CA GLN A 141 0.90 -8.57 -11.64
C GLN A 141 -0.58 -8.36 -11.96
N ASP A 142 -0.88 -7.36 -12.76
CA ASP A 142 -2.24 -6.92 -13.07
C ASP A 142 -3.06 -7.93 -13.91
N HIS A 143 -2.40 -8.64 -14.83
CA HIS A 143 -3.02 -9.65 -15.69
C HIS A 143 -2.21 -10.96 -15.73
N PRO A 144 -2.85 -12.14 -15.65
CA PRO A 144 -2.14 -13.43 -15.65
C PRO A 144 -1.36 -13.71 -16.94
N THR A 145 -1.90 -13.37 -18.11
CA THR A 145 -1.30 -13.75 -19.40
C THR A 145 -0.49 -12.64 -20.08
N CYS A 146 -0.78 -11.38 -19.76
CA CYS A 146 -0.20 -10.21 -20.44
C CYS A 146 -0.08 -9.06 -19.43
N PRO A 147 0.81 -9.18 -18.44
CA PRO A 147 0.93 -8.18 -17.39
C PRO A 147 1.50 -6.87 -17.95
N THR A 148 0.88 -5.74 -17.61
CA THR A 148 1.38 -4.39 -17.93
C THR A 148 2.01 -3.72 -16.73
N LYS A 149 1.71 -4.19 -15.52
CA LYS A 149 2.22 -3.65 -14.25
C LYS A 149 2.59 -4.78 -13.31
N THR A 150 3.74 -4.64 -12.66
CA THR A 150 4.19 -5.52 -11.59
C THR A 150 4.42 -4.73 -10.31
N MET A 151 4.21 -5.37 -9.16
CA MET A 151 4.42 -4.79 -7.85
C MET A 151 5.02 -5.84 -6.90
N CYS A 152 5.94 -5.40 -6.06
CA CYS A 152 6.50 -6.21 -4.98
C CYS A 152 5.79 -5.92 -3.66
N VAL A 153 5.30 -6.96 -3.00
CA VAL A 153 4.84 -6.91 -1.61
C VAL A 153 5.96 -7.44 -0.73
N CYS A 154 6.48 -6.54 0.09
CA CYS A 154 7.64 -6.83 0.93
C CYS A 154 7.25 -7.58 2.19
N ARG A 155 8.15 -8.45 2.64
CA ARG A 155 8.07 -9.02 3.99
C ARG A 155 8.32 -7.95 5.04
N GLU A 156 7.97 -8.27 6.27
CA GLU A 156 8.26 -7.42 7.42
C GLU A 156 9.73 -7.02 7.47
N CYS A 157 9.99 -5.76 7.82
CA CYS A 157 11.32 -5.15 7.87
C CYS A 157 12.02 -4.94 6.51
N PHE A 158 11.34 -5.15 5.38
CA PHE A 158 11.85 -4.81 4.05
C PHE A 158 10.98 -3.75 3.37
N TYR A 159 11.61 -2.90 2.56
CA TYR A 159 10.93 -1.79 1.88
C TYR A 159 11.64 -1.38 0.58
N GLY A 160 11.02 -0.44 -0.14
CA GLY A 160 11.42 -0.04 -1.49
C GLY A 160 10.58 -0.72 -2.56
N THR A 161 10.69 -0.24 -3.81
CA THR A 161 9.89 -0.71 -4.94
C THR A 161 10.16 -2.18 -5.32
N LYS A 162 11.35 -2.69 -5.01
CA LYS A 162 11.74 -4.08 -5.20
C LYS A 162 12.02 -4.80 -3.88
N CYS A 163 11.58 -4.26 -2.74
CA CYS A 163 11.92 -4.75 -1.40
C CYS A 163 13.43 -4.82 -1.12
N GLN A 164 14.22 -3.98 -1.79
CA GLN A 164 15.68 -4.01 -1.77
C GLN A 164 16.31 -3.53 -0.46
N PHE A 165 15.57 -2.77 0.34
CA PHE A 165 16.08 -2.19 1.58
C PHE A 165 15.60 -3.00 2.79
N THR A 166 16.41 -3.05 3.84
CA THR A 166 16.08 -3.74 5.09
C THR A 166 16.33 -2.85 6.31
N THR A 167 15.46 -2.96 7.30
CA THR A 167 15.65 -2.32 8.61
C THR A 167 16.45 -3.19 9.58
N LYS A 168 16.86 -4.41 9.19
CA LYS A 168 17.58 -5.35 10.08
C LYS A 168 19.09 -5.10 10.16
N GLN A 169 19.70 -4.55 9.10
CA GLN A 169 21.16 -4.34 9.01
C GLN A 169 21.59 -2.87 9.14
N PHE A 170 20.65 -1.95 9.17
CA PHE A 170 20.92 -0.54 9.44
C PHE A 170 20.35 -0.18 10.81
N GLY A 171 21.19 0.37 11.69
CA GLY A 171 20.71 1.45 12.53
C GLY A 171 20.21 2.51 11.55
N LEU A 172 18.89 2.59 11.39
CA LEU A 172 18.24 3.45 10.40
C LEU A 172 18.91 4.82 10.42
N SER A 173 19.53 5.20 9.31
CA SER A 173 20.08 6.54 9.19
C SER A 173 18.90 7.51 9.31
N LEU A 174 19.07 8.59 10.06
CA LEU A 174 17.99 9.53 10.36
C LEU A 174 17.36 10.04 9.05
N ASP A 175 18.17 10.26 8.03
CA ASP A 175 17.85 10.60 6.64
C ASP A 175 16.92 9.59 5.95
N ALA A 176 17.05 8.28 6.20
CA ALA A 176 16.14 7.29 5.63
C ALA A 176 14.74 7.33 6.27
N ILE A 177 14.67 7.51 7.60
CA ILE A 177 13.39 7.67 8.32
C ILE A 177 12.72 8.99 7.94
N LEU A 178 13.49 10.07 7.96
CA LEU A 178 13.00 11.41 7.66
C LEU A 178 12.61 11.56 6.20
N GLY A 179 13.40 11.01 5.28
CA GLY A 179 13.11 11.02 3.85
C GLY A 179 11.76 10.39 3.52
N TYR A 180 11.39 9.31 4.24
CA TYR A 180 10.08 8.69 4.09
C TYR A 180 8.92 9.55 4.63
N GLN A 181 9.20 10.42 5.60
CA GLN A 181 8.20 11.28 6.25
C GLN A 181 8.06 12.65 5.56
N ILE A 182 9.02 13.04 4.72
CA ILE A 182 9.01 14.33 4.00
C ILE A 182 8.11 14.24 2.77
N HIS A 183 7.10 15.09 2.73
CA HIS A 183 6.16 15.17 1.60
C HIS A 183 6.53 16.34 0.69
N PRO A 184 7.20 16.14 -0.45
CA PRO A 184 7.74 17.24 -1.26
C PRO A 184 6.67 18.18 -1.84
N ARG A 185 5.41 17.76 -1.87
CA ARG A 185 4.27 18.56 -2.36
C ARG A 185 3.61 19.42 -1.28
N LEU A 186 3.99 19.26 -0.01
CA LEU A 186 3.43 20.01 1.11
C LEU A 186 4.40 21.10 1.58
N PRO A 187 3.93 22.34 1.83
CA PRO A 187 4.76 23.38 2.43
C PRO A 187 5.20 22.96 3.85
N ILE A 188 6.36 23.45 4.30
CA ILE A 188 7.00 23.08 5.57
C ILE A 188 6.04 23.22 6.78
N THR A 189 5.14 24.20 6.76
CA THR A 189 4.15 24.44 7.82
C THR A 189 3.10 23.33 7.95
N ARG A 190 2.88 22.53 6.90
CA ARG A 190 1.93 21.40 6.88
C ARG A 190 2.59 20.03 6.93
N GLN A 191 3.92 19.96 6.97
CA GLN A 191 4.63 18.71 7.21
C GLN A 191 4.31 18.13 8.59
N SER A 192 4.55 16.82 8.76
CA SER A 192 4.36 16.14 10.04
C SER A 192 5.25 16.74 11.13
N ILE A 193 4.86 16.56 12.39
CA ILE A 193 5.60 17.10 13.54
C ILE A 193 7.03 16.55 13.60
N TYR A 194 7.24 15.31 13.14
CA TYR A 194 8.55 14.67 13.08
C TYR A 194 9.49 15.42 12.12
N VAL A 195 9.02 15.75 10.92
CA VAL A 195 9.78 16.50 9.91
C VAL A 195 10.12 17.91 10.41
N LYS A 196 9.13 18.60 11.01
CA LYS A 196 9.36 19.94 11.59
C LYS A 196 10.43 19.91 12.67
N SER A 197 10.36 18.95 13.60
CA SER A 197 11.36 18.80 14.66
C SER A 197 12.75 18.55 14.08
N SER A 198 12.85 17.73 13.04
CA SER A 198 14.11 17.43 12.39
C SER A 198 14.74 18.64 11.70
N ILE A 199 13.94 19.49 11.06
CA ILE A 199 14.45 20.73 10.44
C ILE A 199 15.03 21.64 11.52
N VAL A 200 14.35 21.77 12.66
CA VAL A 200 14.84 22.56 13.80
C VAL A 200 16.17 21.99 14.32
N VAL A 201 16.25 20.68 14.56
CA VAL A 201 17.49 20.03 15.03
C VAL A 201 18.63 20.22 14.03
N ALA A 202 18.37 20.07 12.73
CA ALA A 202 19.37 20.27 11.67
C ALA A 202 19.88 21.72 11.63
N THR A 203 19.00 22.71 11.74
CA THR A 203 19.40 24.12 11.78
C THR A 203 20.25 24.47 13.01
N ILE A 204 19.93 23.91 14.17
CA ILE A 204 20.74 24.07 15.40
C ILE A 204 22.12 23.45 15.21
N MET A 205 22.19 22.21 14.71
CA MET A 205 23.47 21.53 14.46
C MET A 205 24.35 22.33 13.50
N LEU A 206 23.78 22.87 12.43
CA LEU A 206 24.50 23.70 11.47
C LEU A 206 25.01 25.02 12.12
N ALA A 207 24.21 25.64 12.99
CA ALA A 207 24.61 26.83 13.74
C ALA A 207 25.77 26.54 14.71
N VAL A 208 25.75 25.40 15.41
CA VAL A 208 26.84 24.99 16.31
C VAL A 208 28.12 24.71 15.52
N VAL A 209 28.03 24.02 14.38
CA VAL A 209 29.20 23.72 13.54
C VAL A 209 29.81 25.01 12.97
N THR A 210 28.99 25.93 12.45
CA THR A 210 29.48 27.21 11.89
C THR A 210 30.10 28.12 12.95
N THR A 211 29.54 28.15 14.16
CA THR A 211 30.12 28.90 15.29
C THR A 211 31.42 28.26 15.80
N ALA A 212 31.52 26.93 15.83
CA ALA A 212 32.77 26.24 16.17
C ALA A 212 33.87 26.48 15.11
N LEU A 213 33.53 26.38 13.81
CA LEU A 213 34.46 26.63 12.72
C LEU A 213 35.00 28.07 12.74
N SER A 214 34.12 29.04 12.97
CA SER A 214 34.51 30.46 13.05
C SER A 214 35.39 30.76 14.27
N ARG A 215 35.20 30.06 15.41
CA ARG A 215 36.08 30.14 16.58
C ARG A 215 37.45 29.54 16.31
N LEU A 216 37.52 28.38 15.64
CA LEU A 216 38.78 27.76 15.22
C LEU A 216 39.56 28.65 14.24
N LEU A 217 38.88 29.24 13.27
CA LEU A 217 39.48 30.21 12.33
C LEU A 217 39.95 31.50 13.01
N LYS A 218 39.33 31.91 14.12
CA LYS A 218 39.78 33.07 14.92
C LYS A 218 40.97 32.75 15.82
N ASN A 219 41.07 31.54 16.35
CA ASN A 219 42.18 31.11 17.21
C ASN A 219 43.43 30.69 16.41
N GLY A 220 43.25 30.22 15.17
CA GLY A 220 44.34 29.94 14.24
C GLY A 220 44.75 31.17 13.44
N ASN A 221 45.48 32.11 14.04
CA ASN A 221 46.20 33.12 13.26
C ASN A 221 47.46 32.48 12.64
N LEU A 222 47.30 31.73 11.55
CA LEU A 222 48.29 31.75 10.47
C LEU A 222 47.67 31.33 9.14
N LEU A 223 47.84 32.24 8.17
CA LEU A 223 47.69 32.10 6.71
C LEU A 223 46.31 32.43 6.11
N ARG A 224 46.11 33.75 5.97
CA ARG A 224 45.77 34.43 4.72
C ARG A 224 45.15 33.55 3.64
N SER A 225 43.84 33.67 3.42
CA SER A 225 43.31 33.61 2.05
C SER A 225 41.90 34.16 1.93
N ASN A 226 41.78 35.32 1.28
CA ASN A 226 40.52 35.81 0.71
C ASN A 226 39.90 34.83 -0.34
N VAL A 227 40.55 33.70 -0.64
CA VAL A 227 40.06 32.64 -1.53
C VAL A 227 39.09 31.68 -0.80
N LEU A 228 39.25 31.42 0.51
CA LEU A 228 38.36 30.51 1.24
C LEU A 228 36.95 31.11 1.45
N LYS A 229 36.88 32.43 1.65
CA LYS A 229 35.62 33.16 1.85
C LYS A 229 34.78 33.22 0.56
N SER A 230 35.43 33.22 -0.60
CA SER A 230 34.78 33.15 -1.92
C SER A 230 34.19 31.77 -2.20
N ASN A 231 34.91 30.69 -1.85
CA ASN A 231 34.46 29.32 -2.10
C ASN A 231 33.34 28.86 -1.15
N ILE A 232 33.33 29.30 0.11
CA ILE A 232 32.24 28.99 1.05
C ILE A 232 30.92 29.66 0.63
N ASN A 233 30.96 30.92 0.17
CA ASN A 233 29.77 31.58 -0.38
C ASN A 233 29.28 30.96 -1.70
N LYS A 234 30.17 30.31 -2.46
CA LYS A 234 29.80 29.54 -3.65
C LYS A 234 29.16 28.19 -3.30
N LEU A 235 29.67 27.47 -2.29
CA LEU A 235 29.08 26.21 -1.82
C LEU A 235 27.68 26.42 -1.20
N ILE A 236 27.53 27.43 -0.34
CA ILE A 236 26.23 27.76 0.28
C ILE A 236 25.18 28.14 -0.79
N LYS A 237 25.60 28.79 -1.89
CA LYS A 237 24.70 29.16 -2.99
C LYS A 237 24.33 27.97 -3.89
N TYR A 238 25.20 26.94 -3.99
CA TYR A 238 24.94 25.75 -4.79
C TYR A 238 24.09 24.70 -4.04
N ASP A 239 24.31 24.52 -2.74
CA ASP A 239 23.52 23.55 -1.95
C ASP A 239 22.10 24.04 -1.64
N ILE A 240 21.88 25.35 -1.50
CA ILE A 240 20.53 25.90 -1.31
C ILE A 240 19.72 25.85 -2.62
N LEU A 241 20.35 25.91 -3.80
CA LEU A 241 19.65 25.83 -5.08
C LEU A 241 19.34 24.40 -5.55
N GLN A 242 19.84 23.37 -4.87
CA GLN A 242 19.48 21.96 -5.13
C GLN A 242 18.38 21.46 -4.19
N LEU A 243 17.93 22.29 -3.25
CA LEU A 243 16.88 21.99 -2.27
C LEU A 243 15.54 22.71 -2.55
N PHE A 244 15.41 23.35 -3.72
CA PHE A 244 14.16 23.93 -4.24
C PHE A 244 13.87 23.42 -5.65
#